data_AF-A0A8J8E0R9-F1
#
_entry.id   AF-A0A8J8E0R9-F1
#
_cell.length_a   1.000
_cell.length_b   1.000
_cell.length_c   1.000
_cell.angle_alpha   90.00
_cell.angle_beta   90.00
_cell.angle_gamma   90.00
#
_symmetry.space_group_name_H-M   'P 1'
#
loop_
_entity.id
_entity.type
_entity.pdbx_description
1 polymer ?
#
loop_
_entity_poly.entity_id
_entity_poly.type
_entity_poly.pdbx_seq_one_letter_code
_entity_poly.pdbx_strand_id
1 'polypeptide(L)'
;MKKLIAFILTILLLTPLVSEVNAAGNSQPLFKIEIMIRVSPVVINGSSTWMGQFRIYATLEDPGYRAYFDYLAANNTTKANEEFRSFVKQLIYDNLKNNFKDRFEAKGINSTIYLPSGGPVKVLDNWSAVVTFALSNFLVSDGKIISCPLSGPMDFVFKGHVFDYSWDKLTLVLPKDYEVKNLAPAPDDFSNNVAVWTNGDFIPLIELYTPVYSYLIFLNSTRKEISLQYDPHEGYVQFNATFTGANATPVVIDQLLSSFKATMDIISLDTREENGTLVVIGVAKPKVAYRETSSERIWEALLKLPGSFDRVSVVGGTYNMAPDNTIVITVTEKKTSRLPYIWVGLILVVVLGIFWIKRRGISSEEPEQSTGEESGAVEDGSTENEKVEESSDETSEQGGE
;
A
#
# COMPACT_ATOMS: atom_id res chain seq x y z
N MET A 1 -67.09 24.25 -23.10
CA MET A 1 -65.68 23.82 -23.03
C MET A 1 -64.72 24.94 -22.59
N LYS A 2 -64.38 25.97 -23.38
CA LYS A 2 -63.35 26.98 -23.01
C LYS A 2 -63.51 27.60 -21.61
N LYS A 3 -64.73 27.92 -21.17
CA LYS A 3 -65.00 28.47 -19.82
C LYS A 3 -64.81 27.45 -18.67
N LEU A 4 -64.94 26.15 -18.94
CA LEU A 4 -64.76 25.08 -17.93
C LEU A 4 -63.26 24.78 -17.71
N ILE A 5 -62.48 24.79 -18.80
CA ILE A 5 -61.01 24.65 -18.75
C ILE A 5 -60.40 25.84 -17.99
N ALA A 6 -60.87 27.06 -18.26
CA ALA A 6 -60.45 28.24 -17.49
C ALA A 6 -60.78 28.11 -16.00
N PHE A 7 -61.97 27.61 -15.64
CA PHE A 7 -62.38 27.44 -14.24
C PHE A 7 -61.51 26.40 -13.51
N ILE A 8 -61.18 25.28 -14.15
CA ILE A 8 -60.29 24.25 -13.59
C ILE A 8 -58.86 24.80 -13.41
N LEU A 9 -58.31 25.54 -14.39
CA LEU A 9 -57.00 26.18 -14.24
C LEU A 9 -57.01 27.22 -13.11
N THR A 10 -58.08 28.00 -12.98
CA THR A 10 -58.19 29.05 -11.95
C THR A 10 -58.31 28.43 -10.56
N ILE A 11 -59.00 27.29 -10.41
CA ILE A 11 -59.05 26.54 -9.15
C ILE A 11 -57.67 25.95 -8.80
N LEU A 12 -56.97 25.34 -9.76
CA LEU A 12 -55.58 24.86 -9.55
C LEU A 12 -54.57 25.98 -9.23
N LEU A 13 -54.87 27.23 -9.58
CA LEU A 13 -54.07 28.42 -9.25
C LEU A 13 -54.53 29.15 -7.98
N LEU A 14 -55.72 28.84 -7.43
CA LEU A 14 -56.32 29.52 -6.28
C LEU A 14 -56.65 28.60 -5.10
N THR A 15 -56.39 27.30 -5.17
CA THR A 15 -56.31 26.47 -3.96
C THR A 15 -54.96 26.71 -3.30
N PRO A 16 -54.87 27.46 -2.17
CA PRO A 16 -53.79 27.23 -1.25
C PRO A 16 -53.95 25.77 -0.79
N LEU A 17 -53.00 24.91 -1.15
CA LEU A 17 -52.78 23.71 -0.36
C LEU A 17 -52.57 24.20 1.07
N VAL A 18 -53.41 23.72 1.98
CA VAL A 18 -53.33 24.08 3.40
C VAL A 18 -52.14 23.32 3.98
N SER A 19 -50.94 23.79 3.64
CA SER A 19 -49.70 23.39 4.29
C SER A 19 -49.76 23.90 5.71
N GLU A 20 -49.75 22.97 6.67
CA GLU A 20 -49.60 23.30 8.07
C GLU A 20 -48.34 24.15 8.26
N VAL A 21 -48.47 25.24 9.00
CA VAL A 21 -47.34 26.13 9.30
C VAL A 21 -46.49 25.47 10.39
N ASN A 22 -45.67 24.52 9.96
CA ASN A 22 -44.49 24.06 10.67
C ASN A 22 -43.26 24.41 9.83
N ALA A 23 -42.57 25.47 10.23
CA ALA A 23 -41.28 25.84 9.67
C ALA A 23 -40.15 24.96 10.26
N ALA A 24 -40.20 23.66 9.96
CA ALA A 24 -39.16 22.67 10.25
C ALA A 24 -39.37 21.40 9.40
N GLY A 25 -38.33 20.93 8.70
CA GLY A 25 -38.23 19.56 8.18
C GLY A 25 -39.23 19.17 7.08
N ASN A 26 -39.25 19.91 5.97
CA ASN A 26 -39.98 19.51 4.77
C ASN A 26 -38.99 19.03 3.69
N SER A 27 -38.75 17.72 3.68
CA SER A 27 -38.04 17.00 2.61
C SER A 27 -38.59 17.36 1.22
N GLN A 28 -37.73 17.41 0.20
CA GLN A 28 -38.19 17.64 -1.17
C GLN A 28 -39.20 16.54 -1.59
N PRO A 29 -40.39 16.89 -2.13
CA PRO A 29 -41.48 15.93 -2.32
C PRO A 29 -41.52 15.31 -3.73
N LEU A 30 -40.47 15.46 -4.54
CA LEU A 30 -40.54 15.21 -5.98
C LEU A 30 -39.88 13.89 -6.40
N PHE A 31 -38.71 13.59 -5.85
CA PHE A 31 -37.88 12.47 -6.30
C PHE A 31 -37.52 11.55 -5.15
N LYS A 32 -37.54 10.24 -5.42
CA LYS A 32 -36.70 9.28 -4.73
C LYS A 32 -35.26 9.45 -5.20
N ILE A 33 -34.29 9.57 -4.30
CA ILE A 33 -32.89 9.88 -4.63
C ILE A 33 -31.93 8.91 -3.95
N GLU A 34 -31.12 8.21 -4.74
CA GLU A 34 -29.97 7.44 -4.27
C GLU A 34 -28.67 8.09 -4.77
N ILE A 35 -27.76 8.43 -3.86
CA ILE A 35 -26.48 9.09 -4.16
C ILE A 35 -25.35 8.08 -3.96
N MET A 36 -24.53 7.86 -5.00
CA MET A 36 -23.22 7.23 -4.86
C MET A 36 -22.12 8.28 -5.06
N ILE A 37 -21.21 8.40 -4.09
CA ILE A 37 -20.01 9.24 -4.17
C ILE A 37 -18.79 8.32 -4.10
N ARG A 38 -17.96 8.29 -5.15
CA ARG A 38 -16.64 7.64 -5.11
C ARG A 38 -15.56 8.69 -4.96
N VAL A 39 -14.68 8.51 -3.98
CA VAL A 39 -13.59 9.43 -3.69
C VAL A 39 -12.25 8.80 -4.07
N SER A 40 -11.44 9.53 -4.83
CA SER A 40 -10.09 9.09 -5.24
C SER A 40 -9.15 10.27 -5.44
N PRO A 41 -7.85 10.11 -5.18
CA PRO A 41 -6.85 11.09 -5.61
C PRO A 41 -6.71 11.01 -7.14
N VAL A 42 -6.59 12.16 -7.80
CA VAL A 42 -6.35 12.26 -9.25
C VAL A 42 -5.35 13.37 -9.55
N VAL A 43 -4.57 13.21 -10.61
CA VAL A 43 -3.62 14.23 -11.07
C VAL A 43 -4.26 15.04 -12.19
N ILE A 44 -4.39 16.35 -11.98
CA ILE A 44 -4.93 17.31 -12.96
C ILE A 44 -3.87 18.40 -13.16
N ASN A 45 -3.43 18.59 -14.42
CA ASN A 45 -2.40 19.57 -14.79
C ASN A 45 -1.10 19.45 -13.94
N GLY A 46 -0.71 18.22 -13.58
CA GLY A 46 0.47 17.96 -12.74
C GLY A 46 0.26 18.14 -11.22
N SER A 47 -0.90 18.66 -10.79
CA SER A 47 -1.25 18.78 -9.37
C SER A 47 -2.13 17.61 -8.92
N SER A 48 -1.84 17.03 -7.75
CA SER A 48 -2.72 16.03 -7.13
C SER A 48 -3.89 16.72 -6.43
N THR A 49 -5.11 16.27 -6.69
CA THR A 49 -6.36 16.73 -6.06
C THR A 49 -7.24 15.54 -5.70
N TRP A 50 -8.05 15.67 -4.67
CA TRP A 50 -9.11 14.72 -4.37
C TRP A 50 -10.34 15.00 -5.21
N MET A 51 -10.88 13.97 -5.87
CA MET A 51 -12.07 14.09 -6.69
C MET A 51 -13.19 13.23 -6.15
N GLY A 52 -14.37 13.83 -5.96
CA GLY A 52 -15.62 13.16 -5.65
C GLY A 52 -16.38 12.92 -6.95
N GLN A 53 -16.56 11.66 -7.34
CA GLN A 53 -17.36 11.25 -8.49
C GLN A 53 -18.78 10.95 -8.01
N PHE A 54 -19.73 11.79 -8.41
CA PHE A 54 -21.14 11.66 -8.07
C PHE A 54 -21.88 10.89 -9.16
N ARG A 55 -22.64 9.89 -8.74
CA ARG A 55 -23.66 9.22 -9.55
C ARG A 55 -24.93 9.16 -8.73
N ILE A 56 -25.92 9.96 -9.11
CA ILE A 56 -27.20 10.10 -8.43
C ILE A 56 -28.25 9.42 -9.30
N TYR A 57 -28.93 8.42 -8.75
CA TYR A 57 -30.13 7.86 -9.35
C TYR A 57 -31.35 8.59 -8.78
N ALA A 58 -32.25 9.01 -9.65
CA ALA A 58 -33.44 9.76 -9.28
C ALA A 58 -34.67 9.17 -9.97
N THR A 59 -35.73 8.93 -9.22
CA THR A 59 -37.04 8.49 -9.74
C THR A 59 -38.09 9.49 -9.34
N LEU A 60 -38.84 10.02 -10.31
CA LEU A 60 -39.93 10.94 -10.05
C LEU A 60 -41.07 10.21 -9.34
N GLU A 61 -41.42 10.63 -8.14
CA GLU A 61 -42.52 10.04 -7.35
C GLU A 61 -43.78 10.93 -7.34
N ASP A 62 -43.64 12.26 -7.46
CA ASP A 62 -44.80 13.19 -7.44
C ASP A 62 -45.87 12.81 -8.50
N PRO A 63 -47.10 12.43 -8.10
CA PRO A 63 -48.11 11.95 -9.02
C PRO A 63 -48.55 12.98 -10.07
N GLY A 64 -48.50 14.28 -9.74
CA GLY A 64 -48.89 15.36 -10.64
C GLY A 64 -47.87 15.55 -11.76
N TYR A 65 -46.58 15.54 -11.43
CA TYR A 65 -45.50 15.59 -12.41
C TYR A 65 -45.41 14.31 -13.23
N ARG A 66 -45.63 13.12 -12.63
CA ARG A 66 -45.71 11.87 -13.41
C ARG A 66 -46.81 11.95 -14.46
N ALA A 67 -48.03 12.34 -14.08
CA ALA A 67 -49.15 12.50 -15.01
C ALA A 67 -48.88 13.58 -16.10
N TYR A 68 -48.15 14.64 -15.77
CA TYR A 68 -47.71 15.65 -16.74
C TYR A 68 -46.75 15.07 -17.78
N PHE A 69 -45.71 14.34 -17.37
CA PHE A 69 -44.76 13.74 -18.30
C PHE A 69 -45.38 12.57 -19.10
N ASP A 70 -46.26 11.77 -18.50
CA ASP A 70 -47.05 10.75 -19.21
C ASP A 70 -47.91 11.37 -20.32
N TYR A 71 -48.60 12.49 -20.03
CA TYR A 71 -49.37 13.24 -21.03
C TYR A 71 -48.48 13.81 -22.15
N LEU A 72 -47.28 14.31 -21.84
CA LEU A 72 -46.33 14.75 -22.86
C LEU A 72 -45.86 13.56 -23.72
N ALA A 73 -45.53 12.42 -23.11
CA ALA A 73 -44.99 11.25 -23.79
C ALA A 73 -46.01 10.61 -24.75
N ALA A 74 -47.29 10.61 -24.39
CA ALA A 74 -48.40 10.18 -25.24
C ALA A 74 -48.53 11.02 -26.53
N ASN A 75 -48.06 12.28 -26.51
CA ASN A 75 -48.07 13.16 -27.69
C ASN A 75 -46.72 13.15 -28.44
N ASN A 76 -45.60 13.18 -27.72
CA ASN A 76 -44.24 13.17 -28.28
C ASN A 76 -43.22 12.72 -27.22
N THR A 77 -42.82 11.44 -27.29
CA THR A 77 -41.87 10.83 -26.36
C THR A 77 -40.50 11.50 -26.34
N THR A 78 -39.98 11.92 -27.50
CA THR A 78 -38.67 12.61 -27.59
C THR A 78 -38.71 13.93 -26.83
N LYS A 79 -39.74 14.75 -27.08
CA LYS A 79 -39.92 16.02 -26.39
C LYS A 79 -40.15 15.84 -24.89
N ALA A 80 -40.93 14.84 -24.48
CA ALA A 80 -41.15 14.53 -23.07
C ALA A 80 -39.83 14.15 -22.36
N ASN A 81 -38.96 13.37 -23.01
CA ASN A 81 -37.64 13.03 -22.50
C ASN A 81 -36.69 14.25 -22.43
N GLU A 82 -36.79 15.19 -23.36
CA GLU A 82 -36.01 16.45 -23.31
C GLU A 82 -36.47 17.37 -22.19
N GLU A 83 -37.77 17.56 -22.02
CA GLU A 83 -38.34 18.34 -20.91
C GLU A 83 -38.02 17.69 -19.55
N PHE A 84 -38.16 16.35 -19.43
CA PHE A 84 -37.80 15.64 -18.21
C PHE A 84 -36.30 15.71 -17.91
N ARG A 85 -35.42 15.63 -18.93
CA ARG A 85 -33.98 15.86 -18.76
C ARG A 85 -33.68 17.25 -18.22
N SER A 86 -34.36 18.28 -18.73
CA SER A 86 -34.21 19.66 -18.28
C SER A 86 -34.69 19.83 -16.83
N PHE A 87 -35.85 19.25 -16.50
CA PHE A 87 -36.44 19.24 -15.15
C PHE A 87 -35.50 18.59 -14.13
N VAL A 88 -34.99 17.39 -14.41
CA VAL A 88 -33.99 16.71 -13.57
C VAL A 88 -32.70 17.53 -13.46
N LYS A 89 -32.21 18.12 -14.56
CA LYS A 89 -31.00 18.96 -14.52
C LYS A 89 -31.19 20.14 -13.57
N GLN A 90 -32.29 20.87 -13.71
CA GLN A 90 -32.56 22.05 -12.90
C GLN A 90 -32.69 21.69 -11.41
N LEU A 91 -33.46 20.65 -11.10
CA LEU A 91 -33.82 20.35 -9.72
C LEU A 91 -32.75 19.57 -8.96
N ILE A 92 -32.01 18.67 -9.60
CA ILE A 92 -30.99 17.85 -8.95
C ILE A 92 -29.59 18.44 -9.19
N TYR A 93 -29.17 18.58 -10.45
CA TYR A 93 -27.80 19.00 -10.75
C TYR A 93 -27.54 20.48 -10.41
N ASP A 94 -28.39 21.41 -10.87
CA ASP A 94 -28.13 22.84 -10.68
C ASP A 94 -28.29 23.27 -9.20
N ASN A 95 -29.22 22.66 -8.44
CA ASN A 95 -29.32 22.86 -6.98
C ASN A 95 -28.05 22.41 -6.24
N LEU A 96 -27.57 21.18 -6.48
CA LEU A 96 -26.32 20.69 -5.86
C LEU A 96 -25.11 21.53 -6.28
N LYS A 97 -25.02 21.88 -7.56
CA LYS A 97 -23.97 22.77 -8.08
C LYS A 97 -23.92 24.09 -7.33
N ASN A 98 -25.06 24.74 -7.11
CA ASN A 98 -25.14 26.02 -6.40
C ASN A 98 -24.74 25.84 -4.92
N ASN A 99 -25.33 24.86 -4.22
CA ASN A 99 -24.95 24.50 -2.85
C ASN A 99 -23.44 24.29 -2.68
N PHE A 100 -22.81 23.56 -3.61
CA PHE A 100 -21.39 23.28 -3.56
C PHE A 100 -20.56 24.54 -3.83
N LYS A 101 -20.90 25.30 -4.89
CA LYS A 101 -20.23 26.56 -5.24
C LYS A 101 -20.19 27.51 -4.04
N ASP A 102 -21.34 27.74 -3.41
CA ASP A 102 -21.45 28.73 -2.33
C ASP A 102 -20.66 28.29 -1.08
N ARG A 103 -20.60 26.99 -0.78
CA ARG A 103 -19.77 26.42 0.31
C ARG A 103 -18.28 26.49 0.03
N PHE A 104 -17.87 26.27 -1.22
CA PHE A 104 -16.47 26.40 -1.64
C PHE A 104 -16.01 27.86 -1.60
N GLU A 105 -16.83 28.78 -2.11
CA GLU A 105 -16.59 30.23 -2.05
C GLU A 105 -16.50 30.74 -0.60
N ALA A 106 -17.43 30.35 0.27
CA ALA A 106 -17.41 30.70 1.70
C ALA A 106 -16.16 30.20 2.45
N LYS A 107 -15.48 29.17 1.94
CA LYS A 107 -14.23 28.61 2.49
C LYS A 107 -12.98 29.05 1.73
N GLY A 108 -13.10 29.89 0.70
CA GLY A 108 -11.97 30.35 -0.13
C GLY A 108 -11.28 29.23 -0.93
N ILE A 109 -11.96 28.10 -1.15
CA ILE A 109 -11.44 26.93 -1.85
C ILE A 109 -11.94 26.96 -3.29
N ASN A 110 -11.03 26.98 -4.27
CA ASN A 110 -11.40 26.82 -5.67
C ASN A 110 -11.83 25.37 -5.95
N SER A 111 -12.90 25.15 -6.72
CA SER A 111 -13.36 23.82 -7.13
C SER A 111 -13.87 23.83 -8.56
N THR A 112 -13.76 22.69 -9.24
CA THR A 112 -14.18 22.51 -10.63
C THR A 112 -15.13 21.32 -10.72
N ILE A 113 -16.28 21.54 -11.36
CA ILE A 113 -17.22 20.47 -11.71
C ILE A 113 -16.96 20.02 -13.15
N TYR A 114 -16.61 18.75 -13.30
CA TYR A 114 -16.39 18.07 -14.57
C TYR A 114 -17.65 17.30 -14.97
N LEU A 115 -18.04 17.44 -16.24
CA LEU A 115 -19.24 16.83 -16.81
C LEU A 115 -18.90 15.76 -17.85
N PRO A 116 -19.67 14.66 -17.93
CA PRO A 116 -19.51 13.68 -18.99
C PRO A 116 -19.99 14.23 -20.35
N SER A 117 -19.50 13.63 -21.43
CA SER A 117 -19.95 13.91 -22.80
C SER A 117 -21.46 13.70 -22.93
N GLY A 118 -22.19 14.74 -23.35
CA GLY A 118 -23.66 14.76 -23.38
C GLY A 118 -24.33 15.49 -22.21
N GLY A 119 -23.55 15.93 -21.21
CA GLY A 119 -24.04 16.68 -20.05
C GLY A 119 -24.44 15.80 -18.86
N PRO A 120 -24.84 16.41 -17.72
CA PRO A 120 -24.94 15.70 -16.45
C PRO A 120 -26.05 14.65 -16.38
N VAL A 121 -27.11 14.74 -17.19
CA VAL A 121 -28.34 13.95 -17.02
C VAL A 121 -28.56 12.96 -18.14
N LYS A 122 -28.62 11.67 -17.79
CA LYS A 122 -29.12 10.59 -18.66
C LYS A 122 -30.52 10.17 -18.18
N VAL A 123 -31.53 10.39 -19.00
CA VAL A 123 -32.90 9.90 -18.77
C VAL A 123 -32.94 8.38 -18.98
N LEU A 124 -33.76 7.71 -18.16
CA LEU A 124 -34.06 6.29 -18.18
C LEU A 124 -35.59 6.10 -18.26
N ASP A 125 -36.05 4.85 -18.28
CA ASP A 125 -37.47 4.51 -18.30
C ASP A 125 -38.18 4.93 -17.00
N ASN A 126 -39.53 4.93 -17.02
CA ASN A 126 -40.40 5.16 -15.86
C ASN A 126 -40.21 6.51 -15.12
N TRP A 127 -39.84 7.56 -15.86
CA TRP A 127 -39.49 8.88 -15.31
C TRP A 127 -38.39 8.81 -14.24
N SER A 128 -37.38 8.00 -14.53
CA SER A 128 -36.13 7.94 -13.77
C SER A 128 -34.96 8.53 -14.57
N ALA A 129 -33.90 8.93 -13.88
CA ALA A 129 -32.69 9.46 -14.48
C ALA A 129 -31.45 9.11 -13.66
N VAL A 130 -30.29 9.16 -14.31
CA VAL A 130 -28.98 9.17 -13.66
C VAL A 130 -28.33 10.52 -13.91
N VAL A 131 -27.95 11.20 -12.83
CA VAL A 131 -27.16 12.43 -12.85
C VAL A 131 -25.72 12.10 -12.48
N THR A 132 -24.78 12.41 -13.38
CA THR A 132 -23.35 12.10 -13.21
C THR A 132 -22.50 13.35 -13.39
N PHE A 133 -21.60 13.61 -12.44
CA PHE A 133 -20.56 14.64 -12.53
C PHE A 133 -19.40 14.28 -11.59
N ALA A 134 -18.25 14.95 -11.74
CA ALA A 134 -17.14 14.83 -10.81
C ALA A 134 -16.72 16.21 -10.30
N LEU A 135 -16.23 16.29 -9.07
CA LEU A 135 -15.92 17.53 -8.37
C LEU A 135 -14.49 17.48 -7.81
N SER A 136 -13.61 18.39 -8.22
CA SER A 136 -12.28 18.54 -7.62
C SER A 136 -12.33 19.22 -6.25
N ASN A 137 -11.27 19.03 -5.45
CA ASN A 137 -11.19 19.44 -4.05
C ASN A 137 -12.38 18.96 -3.19
N PHE A 138 -12.95 17.79 -3.53
CA PHE A 138 -14.03 17.18 -2.74
C PHE A 138 -13.57 16.78 -1.33
N LEU A 139 -12.29 16.44 -1.19
CA LEU A 139 -11.59 16.47 0.09
C LEU A 139 -10.38 17.42 -0.02
N VAL A 140 -9.98 18.02 1.10
CA VAL A 140 -8.81 18.92 1.18
C VAL A 140 -7.91 18.47 2.32
N SER A 141 -6.60 18.42 2.07
CA SER A 141 -5.57 18.01 3.03
C SER A 141 -5.00 19.20 3.79
N ASP A 142 -4.85 19.09 5.11
CA ASP A 142 -4.01 19.97 5.93
C ASP A 142 -2.58 19.40 6.15
N GLY A 143 -2.29 18.25 5.54
CA GLY A 143 -1.05 17.47 5.69
C GLY A 143 -1.16 16.29 6.65
N LYS A 144 -2.05 16.35 7.66
CA LYS A 144 -2.31 15.30 8.64
C LYS A 144 -3.66 14.62 8.41
N ILE A 145 -4.67 15.43 8.10
CA ILE A 145 -6.06 15.06 7.93
C ILE A 145 -6.52 15.55 6.56
N ILE A 146 -7.35 14.74 5.91
CA ILE A 146 -8.02 15.02 4.65
C ILE A 146 -9.51 15.11 4.96
N SER A 147 -10.12 16.27 4.73
CA SER A 147 -11.49 16.56 5.18
C SER A 147 -12.42 17.03 4.06
N CYS A 148 -13.72 16.74 4.15
CA CYS A 148 -14.73 17.21 3.20
C CYS A 148 -15.22 18.63 3.55
N PRO A 149 -14.99 19.64 2.68
CA PRO A 149 -15.43 21.01 2.95
C PRO A 149 -16.94 21.23 2.72
N LEU A 150 -17.66 20.26 2.14
CA LEU A 150 -19.09 20.38 1.82
C LEU A 150 -20.05 19.91 2.92
N SER A 151 -19.52 19.31 3.98
CA SER A 151 -20.27 18.69 5.08
C SER A 151 -21.35 19.60 5.69
N GLY A 152 -22.50 18.99 6.03
CA GLY A 152 -23.70 19.67 6.55
C GLY A 152 -24.97 19.42 5.70
N PRO A 153 -26.16 19.88 6.16
CA PRO A 153 -27.43 19.77 5.42
C PRO A 153 -27.35 20.48 4.05
N MET A 154 -28.26 20.21 3.13
CA MET A 154 -28.25 20.77 1.76
C MET A 154 -29.62 21.35 1.37
N ASP A 155 -29.61 22.44 0.59
CA ASP A 155 -30.84 23.16 0.22
C ASP A 155 -31.37 22.69 -1.15
N PHE A 156 -32.68 22.48 -1.25
CA PHE A 156 -33.38 22.18 -2.50
C PHE A 156 -34.38 23.31 -2.84
N VAL A 157 -34.06 24.11 -3.86
CA VAL A 157 -34.91 25.24 -4.27
C VAL A 157 -35.89 24.82 -5.37
N PHE A 158 -37.19 24.96 -5.11
CA PHE A 158 -38.26 24.62 -6.05
C PHE A 158 -39.44 25.59 -5.94
N LYS A 159 -39.89 26.14 -7.08
CA LYS A 159 -41.01 27.12 -7.18
C LYS A 159 -40.89 28.33 -6.23
N GLY A 160 -39.68 28.74 -5.86
CA GLY A 160 -39.43 29.85 -4.93
C GLY A 160 -39.49 29.46 -3.45
N HIS A 161 -39.69 28.18 -3.14
CA HIS A 161 -39.56 27.63 -1.79
C HIS A 161 -38.23 26.90 -1.64
N VAL A 162 -37.71 26.85 -0.41
CA VAL A 162 -36.53 26.06 -0.03
C VAL A 162 -37.01 24.87 0.80
N PHE A 163 -36.54 23.69 0.43
CA PHE A 163 -36.79 22.41 1.08
C PHE A 163 -35.45 21.77 1.47
N ASP A 164 -35.49 20.76 2.32
CA ASP A 164 -34.31 19.95 2.62
C ASP A 164 -34.00 19.04 1.42
N TYR A 165 -32.74 19.03 0.94
CA TYR A 165 -32.30 18.16 -0.16
C TYR A 165 -32.15 16.72 0.37
N SER A 166 -33.28 16.04 0.49
CA SER A 166 -33.35 14.67 1.02
C SER A 166 -32.99 13.61 -0.01
N TRP A 167 -32.37 12.54 0.47
CA TRP A 167 -32.04 11.31 -0.24
C TRP A 167 -32.38 10.08 0.59
N ASP A 168 -32.82 9.03 -0.08
CA ASP A 168 -33.18 7.73 0.52
C ASP A 168 -31.94 6.94 0.94
N LYS A 169 -30.86 7.07 0.15
CA LYS A 169 -29.60 6.37 0.37
C LYS A 169 -28.41 7.18 -0.10
N LEU A 170 -27.37 7.27 0.74
CA LEU A 170 -26.05 7.77 0.36
C LEU A 170 -25.02 6.66 0.55
N THR A 171 -24.28 6.34 -0.51
CA THR A 171 -23.16 5.38 -0.51
C THR A 171 -21.86 6.10 -0.82
N LEU A 172 -20.97 6.16 0.16
CA LEU A 172 -19.65 6.78 0.04
C LEU A 172 -18.58 5.69 -0.09
N VAL A 173 -17.86 5.68 -1.20
CA VAL A 173 -16.70 4.80 -1.43
C VAL A 173 -15.44 5.63 -1.22
N LEU A 174 -14.74 5.38 -0.12
CA LEU A 174 -13.49 6.03 0.25
C LEU A 174 -12.28 5.30 -0.37
N PRO A 175 -11.13 5.97 -0.51
CA PRO A 175 -9.88 5.29 -0.87
C PRO A 175 -9.52 4.22 0.17
N LYS A 176 -9.00 3.08 -0.28
CA LYS A 176 -8.63 1.95 0.60
C LYS A 176 -7.38 2.22 1.43
N ASP A 177 -6.45 2.98 0.86
CA ASP A 177 -5.10 3.18 1.41
C ASP A 177 -5.08 4.29 2.49
N TYR A 178 -6.24 4.63 3.05
CA TYR A 178 -6.44 5.72 4.00
C TYR A 178 -7.31 5.25 5.16
N GLU A 179 -6.92 5.66 6.36
CA GLU A 179 -7.64 5.35 7.59
C GLU A 179 -8.72 6.41 7.85
N VAL A 180 -9.91 5.97 8.24
CA VAL A 180 -11.01 6.86 8.60
C VAL A 180 -10.77 7.42 10.00
N LYS A 181 -10.58 8.75 10.10
CA LYS A 181 -10.55 9.47 11.38
C LYS A 181 -11.96 9.67 11.93
N ASN A 182 -12.90 10.08 11.08
CA ASN A 182 -14.26 10.41 11.48
C ASN A 182 -15.24 10.32 10.30
N LEU A 183 -16.42 9.78 10.57
CA LEU A 183 -17.61 9.86 9.73
C LEU A 183 -18.77 10.29 10.63
N ALA A 184 -19.30 11.50 10.43
CA ALA A 184 -20.37 12.04 11.27
C ALA A 184 -21.54 12.59 10.41
N PRO A 185 -22.80 12.25 10.70
CA PRO A 185 -23.23 11.23 11.66
C PRO A 185 -22.69 9.84 11.30
N ALA A 186 -22.68 8.93 12.28
CA ALA A 186 -22.23 7.55 12.04
C ALA A 186 -23.07 6.90 10.92
N PRO A 187 -22.45 6.15 9.99
CA PRO A 187 -23.17 5.43 8.95
C PRO A 187 -23.99 4.26 9.51
N ASP A 188 -25.06 3.90 8.80
CA ASP A 188 -25.89 2.72 9.10
C ASP A 188 -25.11 1.41 8.85
N ASP A 189 -24.20 1.42 7.87
CA ASP A 189 -23.24 0.34 7.59
C ASP A 189 -21.88 0.92 7.17
N PHE A 190 -20.79 0.31 7.64
CA PHE A 190 -19.43 0.65 7.24
C PHE A 190 -18.55 -0.60 7.15
N SER A 191 -18.15 -0.96 5.93
CA SER A 191 -17.22 -2.06 5.68
C SER A 191 -16.35 -1.79 4.46
N ASN A 192 -15.09 -2.24 4.48
CA ASN A 192 -14.16 -2.16 3.33
C ASN A 192 -14.03 -0.75 2.71
N ASN A 193 -13.98 0.30 3.54
CA ASN A 193 -13.94 1.71 3.12
C ASN A 193 -15.19 2.17 2.35
N VAL A 194 -16.30 1.44 2.43
CA VAL A 194 -17.62 1.83 1.94
C VAL A 194 -18.53 2.14 3.12
N ALA A 195 -19.05 3.36 3.18
CA ALA A 195 -20.00 3.82 4.20
C ALA A 195 -21.37 4.06 3.57
N VAL A 196 -22.43 3.65 4.26
CA VAL A 196 -23.82 3.78 3.81
C VAL A 196 -24.66 4.49 4.86
N TRP A 197 -25.45 5.45 4.42
CA TRP A 197 -26.51 6.08 5.22
C TRP A 197 -27.85 5.98 4.46
N THR A 198 -28.94 6.05 5.20
CA THR A 198 -30.31 6.06 4.68
C THR A 198 -31.10 7.25 5.20
N ASN A 199 -32.06 7.73 4.41
CA ASN A 199 -33.02 8.79 4.77
C ASN A 199 -32.39 10.07 5.36
N GLY A 200 -31.42 10.67 4.67
CA GLY A 200 -30.72 11.88 5.11
C GLY A 200 -30.86 13.06 4.15
N ASP A 201 -30.41 14.24 4.58
CA ASP A 201 -30.53 15.52 3.87
C ASP A 201 -29.19 16.29 3.78
N PHE A 202 -28.09 15.61 4.09
CA PHE A 202 -26.78 16.20 4.33
C PHE A 202 -25.66 15.54 3.49
N ILE A 203 -24.52 16.23 3.37
CA ILE A 203 -23.23 15.59 3.08
C ILE A 203 -22.56 15.28 4.41
N PRO A 204 -22.14 14.02 4.69
CA PRO A 204 -21.52 13.69 5.96
C PRO A 204 -20.21 14.45 6.17
N LEU A 205 -19.85 14.70 7.43
CA LEU A 205 -18.48 15.00 7.78
C LEU A 205 -17.64 13.77 7.44
N ILE A 206 -16.61 13.98 6.61
CA ILE A 206 -15.64 12.96 6.23
C ILE A 206 -14.28 13.49 6.64
N GLU A 207 -13.58 12.77 7.50
CA GLU A 207 -12.18 13.00 7.84
C GLU A 207 -11.39 11.70 7.72
N LEU A 208 -10.29 11.73 6.97
CA LEU A 208 -9.33 10.63 6.81
C LEU A 208 -7.97 11.08 7.36
N TYR A 209 -7.20 10.17 7.95
CA TYR A 209 -5.78 10.42 8.19
C TYR A 209 -4.97 10.25 6.90
N THR A 210 -3.91 11.04 6.72
CA THR A 210 -2.92 10.75 5.67
C THR A 210 -2.12 9.50 6.04
N PRO A 211 -1.67 8.65 5.08
CA PRO A 211 -0.92 7.43 5.38
C PRO A 211 0.33 7.70 6.23
N VAL A 212 1.02 8.81 5.93
CA VAL A 212 2.17 9.31 6.68
C VAL A 212 1.78 9.66 8.12
N TYR A 213 0.60 10.24 8.36
CA TYR A 213 0.18 10.63 9.70
C TYR A 213 -0.32 9.43 10.52
N SER A 214 -1.07 8.47 9.93
CA SER A 214 -1.37 7.18 10.59
C SER A 214 -0.09 6.44 10.99
N TYR A 215 0.90 6.39 10.10
CA TYR A 215 2.22 5.82 10.39
C TYR A 215 2.93 6.53 11.55
N LEU A 216 2.93 7.87 11.59
CA LEU A 216 3.51 8.63 12.69
C LEU A 216 2.76 8.43 14.02
N ILE A 217 1.43 8.33 14.01
CA ILE A 217 0.63 7.98 15.20
C ILE A 217 1.04 6.60 15.71
N PHE A 218 1.16 5.60 14.83
CA PHE A 218 1.59 4.25 15.18
C PHE A 218 3.00 4.22 15.77
N LEU A 219 4.00 4.86 15.13
CA LEU A 219 5.37 4.92 15.64
C LEU A 219 5.49 5.61 17.02
N ASN A 220 4.64 6.61 17.27
CA ASN A 220 4.60 7.31 18.56
C ASN A 220 3.84 6.54 19.64
N SER A 221 2.90 5.68 19.23
CA SER A 221 2.10 4.83 20.13
C SER A 221 2.71 3.45 20.40
N THR A 222 3.85 3.15 19.77
CA THR A 222 4.54 1.86 19.90
C THR A 222 5.94 1.97 20.50
N ARG A 223 6.27 1.02 21.38
CA ARG A 223 7.67 0.73 21.75
C ARG A 223 8.30 -0.14 20.67
N LYS A 224 9.48 0.27 20.23
CA LYS A 224 10.21 -0.21 19.05
C LYS A 224 11.48 -0.91 19.50
N GLU A 225 11.58 -2.22 19.30
CA GLU A 225 12.81 -2.98 19.55
C GLU A 225 13.34 -3.57 18.24
N ILE A 226 14.65 -3.74 18.08
CA ILE A 226 15.23 -4.44 16.94
C ILE A 226 16.38 -5.34 17.37
N SER A 227 16.32 -6.60 16.93
CA SER A 227 17.41 -7.55 17.07
C SER A 227 18.06 -7.80 15.71
N LEU A 228 19.40 -7.79 15.68
CA LEU A 228 20.22 -7.89 14.48
C LEU A 228 21.23 -9.03 14.63
N GLN A 229 21.46 -9.78 13.56
CA GLN A 229 22.51 -10.80 13.48
C GLN A 229 23.22 -10.67 12.14
N TYR A 230 24.51 -10.31 12.18
CA TYR A 230 25.36 -10.29 11.00
C TYR A 230 26.03 -11.65 10.81
N ASP A 231 25.94 -12.21 9.60
CA ASP A 231 26.69 -13.40 9.20
C ASP A 231 27.92 -13.00 8.37
N PRO A 232 29.16 -13.20 8.87
CA PRO A 232 30.37 -12.87 8.12
C PRO A 232 30.68 -13.79 6.92
N HIS A 233 30.11 -14.99 6.87
CA HIS A 233 30.32 -15.96 5.79
C HIS A 233 29.34 -15.74 4.65
N GLU A 234 28.06 -15.51 4.96
CA GLU A 234 27.00 -15.26 3.97
C GLU A 234 26.85 -13.77 3.61
N GLY A 235 27.39 -12.87 4.44
CA GLY A 235 27.58 -11.46 4.10
C GLY A 235 26.33 -10.57 4.26
N TYR A 236 25.31 -11.04 4.97
CA TYR A 236 24.06 -10.30 5.23
C TYR A 236 23.81 -10.05 6.72
N VAL A 237 22.85 -9.17 7.02
CA VAL A 237 22.26 -9.00 8.35
C VAL A 237 20.83 -9.52 8.34
N GLN A 238 20.54 -10.51 9.18
CA GLN A 238 19.16 -10.87 9.53
C GLN A 238 18.66 -9.92 10.61
N PHE A 239 17.39 -9.51 10.55
CA PHE A 239 16.79 -8.61 11.52
C PHE A 239 15.36 -8.97 11.87
N ASN A 240 15.01 -8.76 13.14
CA ASN A 240 13.66 -8.82 13.68
C ASN A 240 13.36 -7.49 14.37
N ALA A 241 12.49 -6.68 13.80
CA ALA A 241 12.04 -5.40 14.36
C ALA A 241 10.62 -5.53 14.90
N THR A 242 10.43 -5.19 16.17
CA THR A 242 9.21 -5.46 16.94
C THR A 242 8.57 -4.16 17.41
N PHE A 243 7.28 -4.00 17.12
CA PHE A 243 6.47 -2.83 17.46
C PHE A 243 5.34 -3.27 18.39
N THR A 244 5.33 -2.74 19.61
CA THR A 244 4.40 -3.16 20.69
C THR A 244 3.61 -1.98 21.23
N GLY A 245 2.30 -2.17 21.50
CA GLY A 245 1.45 -1.20 22.19
C GLY A 245 0.29 -0.63 21.37
N ALA A 246 0.30 -0.80 20.05
CA ALA A 246 -0.80 -0.47 19.16
C ALA A 246 -0.85 -1.48 18.00
N ASN A 247 -2.05 -1.79 17.51
CA ASN A 247 -2.24 -2.65 16.34
C ASN A 247 -1.87 -1.89 15.06
N ALA A 248 -1.36 -2.60 14.06
CA ALA A 248 -1.00 -1.99 12.79
C ALA A 248 -2.13 -2.19 11.76
N THR A 249 -2.62 -1.09 11.16
CA THR A 249 -3.52 -1.20 10.00
C THR A 249 -2.71 -1.58 8.75
N PRO A 250 -3.31 -2.18 7.71
CA PRO A 250 -2.59 -2.50 6.46
C PRO A 250 -1.84 -1.31 5.87
N VAL A 251 -2.44 -0.11 5.90
CA VAL A 251 -1.82 1.17 5.48
C VAL A 251 -0.53 1.47 6.25
N VAL A 252 -0.53 1.23 7.57
CA VAL A 252 0.64 1.41 8.43
C VAL A 252 1.71 0.36 8.13
N ILE A 253 1.31 -0.90 7.89
CA ILE A 253 2.22 -1.99 7.51
C ILE A 253 2.92 -1.66 6.19
N ASP A 254 2.19 -1.26 5.15
CA ASP A 254 2.74 -0.90 3.84
C ASP A 254 3.71 0.28 3.93
N GLN A 255 3.36 1.31 4.71
CA GLN A 255 4.23 2.47 4.94
C GLN A 255 5.49 2.10 5.75
N LEU A 256 5.37 1.19 6.72
CA LEU A 256 6.49 0.66 7.49
C LEU A 256 7.43 -0.17 6.61
N LEU A 257 6.92 -1.15 5.87
CA LEU A 257 7.68 -1.96 4.92
C LEU A 257 8.40 -1.09 3.88
N SER A 258 7.73 -0.04 3.39
CA SER A 258 8.32 0.95 2.48
C SER A 258 9.47 1.73 3.14
N SER A 259 9.36 2.08 4.43
CA SER A 259 10.44 2.75 5.15
C SER A 259 11.70 1.87 5.28
N PHE A 260 11.55 0.58 5.61
CA PHE A 260 12.66 -0.38 5.65
C PHE A 260 13.35 -0.50 4.29
N LYS A 261 12.58 -0.69 3.21
CA LYS A 261 13.09 -0.77 1.82
C LYS A 261 13.78 0.51 1.34
N ALA A 262 13.43 1.67 1.89
CA ALA A 262 14.03 2.95 1.51
C ALA A 262 15.38 3.22 2.21
N THR A 263 15.62 2.67 3.40
CA THR A 263 16.87 2.88 4.16
C THR A 263 17.85 1.71 4.12
N MET A 264 17.37 0.49 3.90
CA MET A 264 18.16 -0.74 3.95
C MET A 264 18.18 -1.43 2.58
N ASP A 265 19.31 -2.05 2.23
CA ASP A 265 19.43 -2.88 1.01
C ASP A 265 18.76 -4.24 1.27
N ILE A 266 17.44 -4.27 1.20
CA ILE A 266 16.59 -5.41 1.57
C ILE A 266 16.68 -6.54 0.53
N ILE A 267 17.06 -7.74 0.99
CA ILE A 267 17.04 -8.99 0.21
C ILE A 267 15.68 -9.70 0.37
N SER A 268 15.19 -9.80 1.61
CA SER A 268 13.87 -10.36 1.92
C SER A 268 13.24 -9.60 3.09
N LEU A 269 11.91 -9.53 3.10
CA LEU A 269 11.14 -8.80 4.11
C LEU A 269 9.74 -9.40 4.21
N ASP A 270 9.32 -9.69 5.43
CA ASP A 270 8.03 -10.26 5.79
C ASP A 270 7.50 -9.63 7.08
N THR A 271 6.20 -9.79 7.35
CA THR A 271 5.53 -9.28 8.54
C THR A 271 4.67 -10.33 9.19
N ARG A 272 4.78 -10.42 10.52
CA ARG A 272 3.98 -11.29 11.37
C ARG A 272 3.35 -10.46 12.47
N GLU A 273 2.04 -10.58 12.66
CA GLU A 273 1.33 -9.96 13.77
C GLU A 273 0.90 -11.04 14.76
N GLU A 274 1.31 -10.90 16.02
CA GLU A 274 0.93 -11.80 17.12
C GLU A 274 0.53 -10.97 18.34
N ASN A 275 -0.70 -11.15 18.84
CA ASN A 275 -1.20 -10.52 20.08
C ASN A 275 -0.98 -9.00 20.18
N GLY A 276 -1.28 -8.23 19.12
CA GLY A 276 -1.09 -6.78 19.09
C GLY A 276 0.38 -6.33 19.04
N THR A 277 1.27 -7.25 18.66
CA THR A 277 2.68 -7.00 18.37
C THR A 277 2.95 -7.24 16.90
N LEU A 278 3.40 -6.22 16.18
CA LEU A 278 3.87 -6.36 14.80
C LEU A 278 5.36 -6.67 14.81
N VAL A 279 5.76 -7.75 14.14
CA VAL A 279 7.16 -8.13 13.91
C VAL A 279 7.45 -8.03 12.41
N VAL A 280 8.39 -7.16 12.05
CA VAL A 280 8.99 -7.08 10.72
C VAL A 280 10.25 -7.95 10.72
N ILE A 281 10.26 -8.99 9.92
CA ILE A 281 11.34 -9.97 9.79
C ILE A 281 12.01 -9.74 8.44
N GLY A 282 13.33 -9.65 8.38
CA GLY A 282 14.00 -9.43 7.09
C GLY A 282 15.47 -9.79 7.06
N VAL A 283 15.99 -9.77 5.85
CA VAL A 283 17.42 -9.95 5.55
C VAL A 283 17.85 -8.76 4.69
N ALA A 284 18.94 -8.10 5.09
CA ALA A 284 19.49 -6.94 4.40
C ALA A 284 20.99 -7.13 4.11
N LYS A 285 21.48 -6.52 3.04
CA LYS A 285 22.89 -6.48 2.68
C LYS A 285 23.56 -5.26 3.31
N PRO A 286 24.43 -5.42 4.33
CA PRO A 286 25.19 -4.31 4.88
C PRO A 286 26.30 -3.89 3.92
N LYS A 287 26.84 -2.68 4.13
CA LYS A 287 28.18 -2.35 3.63
C LYS A 287 29.20 -2.93 4.60
N VAL A 288 30.17 -3.71 4.12
CA VAL A 288 31.12 -4.42 4.99
C VAL A 288 32.53 -3.87 4.80
N ALA A 289 33.19 -3.52 5.91
CA ALA A 289 34.63 -3.37 5.97
C ALA A 289 35.24 -4.61 6.63
N TYR A 290 36.31 -5.15 6.02
CA TYR A 290 37.04 -6.31 6.54
C TYR A 290 38.47 -5.91 6.88
N ARG A 291 38.96 -6.35 8.05
CA ARG A 291 40.37 -6.21 8.44
C ARG A 291 40.86 -7.49 9.13
N GLU A 292 42.10 -7.84 8.85
CA GLU A 292 42.72 -9.07 9.32
C GLU A 292 44.03 -8.76 10.03
N THR A 293 44.20 -9.28 11.24
CA THR A 293 45.43 -9.15 12.03
C THR A 293 46.20 -10.47 12.04
N SER A 294 47.34 -10.53 12.73
CA SER A 294 48.08 -11.79 12.93
C SER A 294 47.29 -12.86 13.69
N SER A 295 46.30 -12.47 14.50
CA SER A 295 45.57 -13.36 15.42
C SER A 295 44.05 -13.37 15.23
N GLU A 296 43.47 -12.39 14.55
CA GLU A 296 42.02 -12.20 14.47
C GLU A 296 41.57 -11.75 13.07
N ARG A 297 40.31 -12.05 12.75
CA ARG A 297 39.58 -11.49 11.61
C ARG A 297 38.45 -10.65 12.15
N ILE A 298 38.28 -9.44 11.62
CA ILE A 298 37.30 -8.47 12.09
C ILE A 298 36.47 -8.01 10.89
N TRP A 299 35.16 -8.14 11.02
CA TRP A 299 34.19 -7.60 10.07
C TRP A 299 33.40 -6.49 10.74
N GLU A 300 33.24 -5.38 10.03
CA GLU A 300 32.44 -4.23 10.44
C GLU A 300 31.34 -4.04 9.40
N ALA A 301 30.13 -4.45 9.75
CA ALA A 301 28.94 -4.36 8.92
C ALA A 301 28.15 -3.09 9.26
N LEU A 302 28.05 -2.18 8.30
CA LEU A 302 27.34 -0.90 8.40
C LEU A 302 25.94 -1.04 7.77
N LEU A 303 24.92 -0.68 8.55
CA LEU A 303 23.51 -0.80 8.17
C LEU A 303 22.73 0.43 8.67
N LYS A 304 21.93 1.06 7.81
CA LYS A 304 21.14 2.25 8.18
C LYS A 304 19.70 1.86 8.51
N LEU A 305 19.27 2.16 9.73
CA LEU A 305 17.91 1.82 10.19
C LEU A 305 16.87 2.86 9.71
N PRO A 306 15.59 2.46 9.52
CA PRO A 306 14.52 3.36 9.07
C PRO A 306 14.15 4.45 10.10
N GLY A 307 14.59 4.31 11.35
CA GLY A 307 14.34 5.26 12.42
C GLY A 307 15.04 4.86 13.71
N SER A 308 14.75 5.59 14.79
CA SER A 308 15.21 5.29 16.14
C SER A 308 14.43 4.14 16.76
N PHE A 309 15.13 3.19 17.39
CA PHE A 309 14.56 2.12 18.18
C PHE A 309 14.83 2.37 19.67
N ASP A 310 13.85 2.07 20.52
CA ASP A 310 13.96 2.20 21.98
C ASP A 310 14.93 1.16 22.57
N ARG A 311 15.10 0.03 21.86
CA ARG A 311 16.09 -1.01 22.17
C ARG A 311 16.70 -1.60 20.90
N VAL A 312 18.02 -1.71 20.89
CA VAL A 312 18.79 -2.40 19.85
C VAL A 312 19.56 -3.55 20.50
N SER A 313 19.48 -4.76 19.94
CA SER A 313 20.30 -5.91 20.34
C SER A 313 21.03 -6.51 19.15
N VAL A 314 22.27 -6.94 19.37
CA VAL A 314 23.08 -7.58 18.34
C VAL A 314 23.55 -8.94 18.85
N VAL A 315 23.33 -9.98 18.04
CA VAL A 315 23.72 -11.36 18.33
C VAL A 315 25.06 -11.67 17.66
N GLY A 316 25.97 -12.32 18.37
CA GLY A 316 27.26 -12.77 17.82
C GLY A 316 28.34 -11.68 17.63
N GLY A 317 28.09 -10.44 18.07
CA GLY A 317 29.03 -9.34 17.92
C GLY A 317 28.80 -8.21 18.92
N THR A 318 29.58 -7.13 18.76
CA THR A 318 29.37 -5.85 19.44
C THR A 318 28.80 -4.83 18.46
N TYR A 319 28.27 -3.71 18.95
CA TYR A 319 27.76 -2.66 18.06
C TYR A 319 28.04 -1.26 18.59
N ASN A 320 28.14 -0.32 17.65
CA ASN A 320 28.10 1.12 17.90
C ASN A 320 27.00 1.74 17.03
N MET A 321 26.32 2.76 17.54
CA MET A 321 25.27 3.49 16.81
C MET A 321 25.75 4.91 16.50
N ALA A 322 25.72 5.28 15.23
CA ALA A 322 26.02 6.63 14.76
C ALA A 322 24.80 7.56 14.91
N PRO A 323 25.00 8.91 14.97
CA PRO A 323 23.90 9.87 15.16
C PRO A 323 22.83 9.88 14.06
N ASP A 324 23.09 9.25 12.90
CA ASP A 324 22.17 9.20 11.75
C ASP A 324 21.36 7.88 11.66
N ASN A 325 21.29 7.13 12.77
CA ASN A 325 20.73 5.77 12.88
C ASN A 325 21.47 4.70 12.06
N THR A 326 22.71 4.95 11.62
CA THR A 326 23.58 3.89 11.10
C THR A 326 24.14 3.07 12.27
N ILE A 327 23.90 1.76 12.27
CA ILE A 327 24.55 0.82 13.19
C ILE A 327 25.79 0.23 12.52
N VAL A 328 26.88 0.12 13.28
CA VAL A 328 28.10 -0.60 12.92
C VAL A 328 28.17 -1.85 13.81
N ILE A 329 27.97 -3.02 13.22
CA ILE A 329 28.09 -4.32 13.88
C ILE A 329 29.52 -4.83 13.68
N THR A 330 30.23 -5.10 14.78
CA THR A 330 31.59 -5.63 14.76
C THR A 330 31.59 -7.09 15.23
N VAL A 331 31.95 -8.00 14.33
CA VAL A 331 32.18 -9.43 14.62
C VAL A 331 33.67 -9.73 14.55
N THR A 332 34.19 -10.50 15.50
CA THR A 332 35.61 -10.84 15.60
C THR A 332 35.80 -12.35 15.76
N GLU A 333 36.46 -12.98 14.80
CA GLU A 333 36.83 -14.40 14.83
C GLU A 333 38.32 -14.53 15.20
N LYS A 334 38.63 -15.34 16.21
CA LYS A 334 40.02 -15.66 16.57
C LYS A 334 40.56 -16.74 15.64
N LYS A 335 41.69 -16.46 15.00
CA LYS A 335 42.40 -17.45 14.18
C LYS A 335 42.86 -18.61 15.05
N THR A 336 42.42 -19.82 14.72
CA THR A 336 42.86 -21.03 15.41
C THR A 336 44.35 -21.24 15.14
N SER A 337 45.20 -20.96 16.13
CA SER A 337 46.64 -21.13 15.99
C SER A 337 46.97 -22.62 15.80
N ARG A 338 47.42 -22.98 14.59
CA ARG A 338 47.92 -24.32 14.29
C ARG A 338 49.35 -24.57 14.79
N LEU A 339 50.03 -23.54 15.30
CA LEU A 339 51.39 -23.62 15.84
C LEU A 339 51.60 -24.75 16.87
N PRO A 340 50.76 -24.95 17.91
CA PRO A 340 50.93 -26.07 18.84
C PRO A 340 50.94 -27.45 18.15
N TYR A 341 50.09 -27.67 17.13
CA TYR A 341 50.08 -28.93 16.39
C TYR A 341 51.34 -29.11 15.53
N ILE A 342 51.87 -28.04 14.94
CA ILE A 342 53.14 -28.06 14.20
C ILE A 342 54.30 -28.39 15.15
N TRP A 343 54.34 -27.76 16.33
CA TRP A 343 55.37 -28.05 17.35
C TRP A 343 55.30 -29.48 17.88
N VAL A 344 54.10 -30.02 18.14
CA VAL A 344 53.93 -31.43 18.55
C VAL A 344 54.41 -32.38 17.45
N GLY A 345 54.07 -32.12 16.18
CA GLY A 345 54.56 -32.92 15.05
C GLY A 345 56.09 -32.87 14.90
N LEU A 346 56.69 -31.68 15.05
CA LEU A 346 58.14 -31.48 14.90
C LEU A 346 58.92 -32.13 16.06
N ILE A 347 58.40 -32.07 17.29
CA ILE A 347 58.94 -32.81 18.44
C ILE A 347 58.86 -34.32 18.19
N LEU A 348 57.75 -34.83 17.64
CA LEU A 348 57.60 -36.26 17.34
C LEU A 348 58.65 -36.73 16.32
N VAL A 349 58.90 -35.95 15.27
CA VAL A 349 59.94 -36.23 14.26
C VAL A 349 61.34 -36.22 14.87
N VAL A 350 61.65 -35.27 15.76
CA VAL A 350 62.94 -35.22 16.46
C VAL A 350 63.12 -36.45 17.39
N VAL A 351 62.09 -36.85 18.13
CA VAL A 351 62.13 -38.03 19.00
C VAL A 351 62.32 -39.32 18.18
N LEU A 352 61.61 -39.47 17.06
CA LEU A 352 61.76 -40.60 16.14
C LEU A 352 63.16 -40.63 15.50
N GLY A 353 63.72 -39.47 15.13
CA GLY A 353 65.08 -39.34 14.62
C GLY A 353 66.14 -39.76 15.64
N ILE A 354 66.02 -39.28 16.89
CA ILE A 354 66.92 -39.68 18.00
C ILE A 354 66.82 -41.19 18.28
N PHE A 355 65.61 -41.77 18.23
CA PHE A 355 65.41 -43.21 18.42
C PHE A 355 66.08 -44.02 17.29
N TRP A 356 65.95 -43.59 16.04
CA TRP A 356 66.63 -44.22 14.90
C TRP A 356 68.17 -44.13 14.96
N ILE A 357 68.70 -42.98 15.38
CA ILE A 357 70.15 -42.79 15.57
C ILE A 357 70.67 -43.68 16.71
N LYS A 358 69.97 -43.75 17.85
CA LYS A 358 70.31 -44.69 18.94
C LYS A 358 70.25 -46.16 18.50
N ARG A 359 69.33 -46.52 17.59
CA ARG A 359 69.21 -47.90 17.07
C ARG A 359 70.33 -48.28 16.10
N ARG A 360 71.03 -47.32 15.48
CA ARG A 360 72.22 -47.57 14.63
C ARG A 360 73.56 -47.48 15.38
N GLY A 361 73.57 -47.06 16.65
CA GLY A 361 74.80 -46.93 17.46
C GLY A 361 75.29 -48.21 18.13
N ILE A 362 74.64 -49.36 17.92
CA ILE A 362 75.02 -50.66 18.50
C ILE A 362 74.94 -51.74 17.40
N SER A 363 75.95 -51.79 16.52
CA SER A 363 76.48 -53.01 15.90
C SER A 363 77.57 -52.61 14.89
N SER A 364 78.81 -53.04 15.13
CA SER A 364 79.88 -53.03 14.13
C SER A 364 80.90 -54.08 14.53
N GLU A 365 80.92 -55.20 13.80
CA GLU A 365 82.13 -55.95 13.48
C GLU A 365 81.85 -56.91 12.30
N GLU A 366 82.84 -56.99 11.41
CA GLU A 366 82.92 -57.75 10.14
C GLU A 366 83.55 -59.16 10.42
N PRO A 367 83.84 -60.09 9.45
CA PRO A 367 84.27 -59.84 8.05
C PRO A 367 83.89 -60.86 6.92
N GLU A 368 84.34 -60.52 5.70
CA GLU A 368 84.79 -61.37 4.56
C GLU A 368 83.80 -62.27 3.76
N GLN A 369 83.55 -61.97 2.47
CA GLN A 369 84.12 -62.56 1.21
C GLN A 369 83.39 -63.84 0.71
N SER A 370 83.25 -64.19 -0.59
CA SER A 370 83.70 -63.66 -1.90
C SER A 370 82.80 -64.16 -3.07
N THR A 371 82.93 -63.61 -4.31
CA THR A 371 82.69 -64.23 -5.66
C THR A 371 81.33 -64.95 -5.99
N GLY A 372 80.74 -64.92 -7.20
CA GLY A 372 81.04 -64.27 -8.49
C GLY A 372 80.16 -64.85 -9.63
N GLU A 373 79.83 -64.00 -10.63
CA GLU A 373 79.42 -64.27 -12.05
C GLU A 373 78.21 -65.16 -12.51
N GLU A 374 77.58 -64.62 -13.57
CA GLU A 374 76.84 -65.20 -14.72
C GLU A 374 75.40 -65.80 -14.70
N SER A 375 74.57 -65.15 -15.54
CA SER A 375 73.68 -65.70 -16.60
C SER A 375 72.40 -66.48 -16.28
N GLY A 376 71.27 -66.06 -16.90
CA GLY A 376 70.01 -66.82 -16.96
C GLY A 376 68.77 -66.01 -17.37
N ALA A 377 68.01 -66.51 -18.36
CA ALA A 377 66.76 -65.96 -18.91
C ALA A 377 65.80 -67.13 -19.26
N VAL A 378 64.53 -66.98 -19.64
CA VAL A 378 63.70 -65.82 -20.11
C VAL A 378 62.41 -65.75 -19.23
N GLU A 379 61.44 -64.84 -19.36
CA GLU A 379 60.25 -64.82 -20.27
C GLU A 379 59.06 -64.28 -19.42
N ASP A 380 57.97 -63.64 -19.86
CA ASP A 380 57.52 -62.72 -20.93
C ASP A 380 56.00 -62.49 -20.66
N GLY A 381 55.32 -61.57 -21.37
CA GLY A 381 53.88 -61.25 -21.21
C GLY A 381 53.64 -59.78 -20.83
N SER A 382 53.89 -58.76 -21.66
CA SER A 382 53.27 -58.43 -22.96
C SER A 382 51.72 -58.35 -22.92
N THR A 383 51.03 -57.37 -23.53
CA THR A 383 51.41 -56.53 -24.70
C THR A 383 50.82 -55.10 -24.65
N GLU A 384 51.46 -54.17 -25.38
CA GLU A 384 50.99 -52.81 -25.70
C GLU A 384 49.95 -52.76 -26.86
N ASN A 385 49.62 -51.52 -27.25
CA ASN A 385 48.89 -51.04 -28.44
C ASN A 385 47.37 -50.86 -28.26
N GLU A 386 46.73 -49.85 -28.87
CA GLU A 386 47.13 -49.13 -30.09
C GLU A 386 46.71 -47.64 -30.08
N LYS A 387 47.30 -46.85 -30.99
CA LYS A 387 47.06 -45.41 -31.22
C LYS A 387 46.65 -45.22 -32.69
N VAL A 388 45.70 -44.33 -32.99
CA VAL A 388 45.35 -43.68 -34.31
C VAL A 388 43.95 -43.04 -34.12
N GLU A 389 43.81 -41.70 -34.17
CA GLU A 389 43.27 -40.87 -35.29
C GLU A 389 41.74 -41.06 -35.53
N GLU A 390 40.93 -40.10 -36.00
CA GLU A 390 41.02 -38.64 -36.29
C GLU A 390 39.60 -38.10 -36.59
N SER A 391 39.38 -36.77 -36.49
CA SER A 391 38.16 -36.02 -36.92
C SER A 391 36.87 -36.24 -36.10
N SER A 392 35.84 -35.37 -36.15
CA SER A 392 35.55 -34.26 -37.09
C SER A 392 34.79 -33.10 -36.41
N ASP A 393 34.70 -31.96 -37.11
CA ASP A 393 33.91 -30.78 -36.75
C ASP A 393 32.40 -31.04 -36.57
N GLU A 394 31.70 -30.21 -35.79
CA GLU A 394 30.80 -29.21 -36.40
C GLU A 394 30.33 -28.06 -35.47
N THR A 395 30.12 -26.92 -36.11
CA THR A 395 29.75 -25.59 -35.58
C THR A 395 28.24 -25.40 -35.37
N SER A 396 27.85 -24.59 -34.37
CA SER A 396 26.85 -23.47 -34.44
C SER A 396 26.46 -23.05 -33.00
N GLU A 397 26.41 -21.77 -32.59
CA GLU A 397 25.55 -20.64 -33.03
C GLU A 397 24.04 -20.91 -32.87
N GLN A 398 23.17 -20.00 -32.40
CA GLN A 398 23.30 -18.61 -31.93
C GLN A 398 22.01 -18.22 -31.14
N GLY A 399 21.98 -17.03 -30.51
CA GLY A 399 20.74 -16.33 -30.15
C GLY A 399 20.38 -16.33 -28.65
N GLY A 400 19.91 -15.23 -28.06
CA GLY A 400 19.61 -13.93 -28.66
C GLY A 400 19.46 -12.80 -27.61
N GLU A 401 19.05 -11.63 -28.11
CA GLU A 401 18.96 -10.32 -27.44
C GLU A 401 18.06 -10.26 -26.18
#